data_AF-A0A937DT98-F1
#
_entry.id   AF-A0A937DT98-F1
#
_cell.length_a   1.000
_cell.length_b   1.000
_cell.length_c   1.000
_cell.angle_alpha   90.00
_cell.angle_beta   90.00
_cell.angle_gamma   90.00
#
_symmetry.space_group_name_H-M   'P 1'
#
loop_
_entity.id
_entity.type
_entity.pdbx_description
1 polymer ?
#
loop_
_entity_poly.entity_id
_entity_poly.type
_entity_poly.pdbx_seq_one_letter_code
_entity_poly.pdbx_strand_id
1 'polypeptide(L)'
;MCDPIAMITAAASAASTALGAIQQSQQAGQQRGHYDWLAAQQRNAAAVEEQRAAMAAQDGEAAEAQARARTARRLGTAQARLAAQGTDLSGSPLELLGDIAAAGAEEMLSLRDRGLRGFWERRLRATDREAQARR
;
A
#
# COMPACT_ATOMS: atom_id res chain seq x y z
N MET A 1 63.94 -13.93 -39.69
CA MET A 1 64.26 -12.75 -38.88
C MET A 1 63.00 -12.42 -38.10
N CYS A 2 62.95 -12.77 -36.82
CA CYS A 2 61.79 -12.49 -35.97
C CYS A 2 61.89 -11.05 -35.52
N ASP A 3 60.95 -10.21 -35.95
CA ASP A 3 60.93 -8.79 -35.60
C ASP A 3 60.72 -8.64 -34.08
N PRO A 4 61.64 -8.00 -33.34
CA PRO A 4 61.49 -7.77 -31.90
C PRO A 4 60.30 -6.86 -31.57
N ILE A 5 59.74 -6.17 -32.55
CA ILE A 5 58.58 -5.27 -32.40
C ILE A 5 57.28 -6.06 -32.15
N ALA A 6 57.13 -7.27 -32.72
CA ALA A 6 55.93 -8.10 -32.55
C ALA A 6 55.84 -8.76 -31.16
N MET A 7 56.98 -9.02 -30.51
CA MET A 7 57.01 -9.57 -29.15
C MET A 7 56.70 -8.50 -28.09
N ILE A 8 57.08 -7.24 -28.32
CA ILE A 8 56.82 -6.14 -27.39
C ILE A 8 55.32 -5.76 -27.39
N THR A 9 54.65 -5.83 -28.55
CA THR A 9 53.20 -5.55 -28.63
C THR A 9 52.36 -6.64 -27.96
N ALA A 10 52.76 -7.91 -28.05
CA ALA A 10 52.10 -9.01 -27.35
C ALA A 10 52.23 -8.90 -25.81
N ALA A 11 53.39 -8.49 -25.30
CA ALA A 11 53.61 -8.28 -23.88
C ALA A 11 52.86 -7.05 -23.33
N ALA A 12 52.77 -5.96 -24.11
CA ALA A 12 52.01 -4.77 -23.74
C ALA A 12 50.49 -5.02 -23.71
N SER A 13 49.97 -5.89 -24.59
CA SER A 13 48.56 -6.27 -24.58
C SER A 13 48.15 -7.13 -23.38
N ALA A 14 49.07 -7.86 -22.74
CA ALA A 14 48.75 -8.65 -21.54
C ALA A 14 48.62 -7.79 -20.27
N ALA A 15 49.40 -6.72 -20.17
CA ALA A 15 49.36 -5.79 -19.04
C ALA A 15 48.11 -4.87 -19.08
N SER A 16 47.64 -4.49 -20.27
CA SER A 16 46.42 -3.70 -20.43
C SER A 16 45.14 -4.49 -20.15
N THR A 17 45.11 -5.81 -20.39
CA THR A 17 43.98 -6.68 -19.99
C THR A 17 43.88 -6.85 -18.48
N ALA A 18 45.01 -6.87 -17.76
CA ALA A 18 45.02 -6.98 -16.29
C ALA A 18 44.53 -5.69 -15.61
N LEU A 19 44.94 -4.52 -16.10
CA LEU A 19 44.43 -3.23 -15.62
C LEU A 19 42.98 -2.98 -16.03
N GLY A 20 42.58 -3.41 -17.23
CA GLY A 20 41.19 -3.40 -17.68
C GLY A 20 40.29 -4.26 -16.79
N ALA A 21 40.74 -5.45 -16.38
CA ALA A 21 39.99 -6.34 -15.48
C ALA A 21 39.83 -5.76 -14.05
N ILE A 22 40.83 -5.05 -13.52
CA ILE A 22 40.74 -4.39 -12.21
C ILE A 22 39.83 -3.16 -12.26
N GLN A 23 39.90 -2.39 -13.34
CA GLN A 23 39.01 -1.24 -13.55
C GLN A 23 37.56 -1.68 -13.82
N GLN A 24 37.37 -2.80 -14.53
CA GLN A 24 36.08 -3.42 -14.76
C GLN A 24 35.50 -4.06 -13.48
N SER A 25 36.33 -4.60 -12.58
CA SER A 25 35.86 -5.14 -11.30
C SER A 25 35.47 -4.04 -10.31
N GLN A 26 36.17 -2.90 -10.28
CA GLN A 26 35.73 -1.73 -9.51
C GLN A 26 34.45 -1.11 -10.08
N GLN A 27 34.32 -1.00 -11.41
CA GLN A 27 33.08 -0.52 -12.04
C GLN A 27 31.90 -1.46 -11.78
N ALA A 28 32.12 -2.78 -11.82
CA ALA A 28 31.10 -3.77 -11.49
C ALA A 28 30.67 -3.69 -10.01
N GLY A 29 31.60 -3.41 -9.09
CA GLY A 29 31.30 -3.19 -7.67
C GLY A 29 30.47 -1.94 -7.41
N GLN A 30 30.76 -0.83 -8.08
CA GLN A 30 29.97 0.40 -7.95
C GLN A 30 28.58 0.28 -8.57
N GLN A 31 28.44 -0.43 -9.70
CA GLN A 31 27.14 -0.71 -10.29
C GLN A 31 26.29 -1.57 -9.35
N ARG A 32 26.85 -2.64 -8.77
CA ARG A 32 26.15 -3.48 -7.78
C ARG A 32 25.66 -2.69 -6.57
N GLY A 33 26.51 -1.82 -5.99
CA GLY A 33 26.11 -0.99 -4.85
C GLY A 33 24.95 -0.04 -5.15
N HIS A 34 24.84 0.48 -6.38
CA HIS A 34 23.72 1.31 -6.81
C HIS A 34 22.41 0.50 -6.92
N TYR A 35 22.46 -0.69 -7.52
CA TYR A 35 21.31 -1.59 -7.62
C TYR A 35 20.86 -2.09 -6.24
N ASP A 36 21.80 -2.44 -5.35
CA ASP A 36 21.50 -2.88 -3.99
C ASP A 36 20.81 -1.78 -3.18
N TRP A 37 21.24 -0.53 -3.33
CA TRP A 37 20.61 0.62 -2.69
C TRP A 37 19.18 0.85 -3.20
N LEU A 38 18.97 0.80 -4.52
CA LEU A 38 17.63 0.95 -5.12
C LEU A 38 16.70 -0.19 -4.66
N ALA A 39 17.20 -1.42 -4.64
CA ALA A 39 16.45 -2.57 -4.16
C ALA A 39 16.09 -2.43 -2.66
N ALA A 40 17.00 -1.91 -1.83
CA ALA A 40 16.71 -1.63 -0.43
C ALA A 40 15.66 -0.52 -0.26
N GLN A 41 15.72 0.54 -1.08
CA GLN A 41 14.72 1.61 -1.09
C GLN A 41 13.33 1.06 -1.43
N GLN A 42 13.22 0.22 -2.45
CA GLN A 42 11.95 -0.39 -2.86
C GLN A 42 11.39 -1.34 -1.80
N ARG A 43 12.25 -2.12 -1.12
CA ARG A 43 11.83 -2.96 0.02
C ARG A 43 11.28 -2.14 1.19
N ASN A 44 11.95 -1.05 1.55
CA ASN A 44 11.45 -0.14 2.58
C ASN A 44 10.12 0.49 2.17
N ALA A 45 10.01 0.91 0.92
CA ALA A 45 8.77 1.46 0.38
C ALA A 45 7.64 0.42 0.35
N ALA A 46 7.93 -0.86 0.12
CA ALA A 46 6.95 -1.95 0.22
C ALA A 46 6.46 -2.13 1.67
N ALA A 47 7.38 -2.20 2.63
CA ALA A 47 7.05 -2.34 4.05
C ALA A 47 6.16 -1.20 4.58
N VAL A 48 6.41 0.04 4.11
CA VAL A 48 5.54 1.19 4.45
C VAL A 48 4.14 1.02 3.88
N GLU A 49 3.98 0.50 2.66
CA GLU A 49 2.64 0.27 2.10
C GLU A 49 1.90 -0.87 2.81
N GLU A 50 2.61 -1.90 3.29
CA GLU A 50 1.99 -2.93 4.13
C GLU A 50 1.46 -2.37 5.44
N GLN A 51 2.23 -1.51 6.11
CA GLN A 51 1.76 -0.81 7.32
C GLN A 51 0.55 0.07 7.01
N ARG A 52 0.59 0.82 5.90
CA ARG A 52 -0.54 1.64 5.47
C ARG A 52 -1.76 0.81 5.07
N ALA A 53 -1.56 -0.41 4.54
CA ALA A 53 -2.64 -1.34 4.25
C ALA A 53 -3.34 -1.76 5.55
N ALA A 54 -2.58 -2.19 6.55
CA ALA A 54 -3.13 -2.54 7.86
C ALA A 54 -3.87 -1.36 8.51
N MET A 55 -3.30 -0.16 8.46
CA MET A 55 -3.97 1.06 8.91
C MET A 55 -5.28 1.32 8.17
N ALA A 56 -5.32 1.17 6.84
CA ALA A 56 -6.55 1.39 6.07
C ALA A 56 -7.69 0.43 6.45
N ALA A 57 -7.35 -0.81 6.82
CA ALA A 57 -8.33 -1.75 7.37
C ALA A 57 -8.85 -1.28 8.73
N GLN A 58 -7.95 -0.89 9.64
CA GLN A 58 -8.29 -0.40 10.98
C GLN A 58 -9.14 0.88 10.92
N ASP A 59 -8.78 1.82 10.04
CA ASP A 59 -9.53 3.06 9.82
C ASP A 59 -10.95 2.76 9.32
N GLY A 60 -11.10 1.74 8.45
CA GLY A 60 -12.40 1.26 7.99
C GLY A 60 -13.27 0.73 9.11
N GLU A 61 -12.72 -0.12 9.98
CA GLU A 61 -13.42 -0.67 11.16
C GLU A 61 -13.80 0.43 12.16
N ALA A 62 -12.88 1.36 12.44
CA ALA A 62 -13.13 2.50 13.31
C ALA A 62 -14.24 3.40 12.75
N ALA A 63 -14.23 3.67 11.43
CA ALA A 63 -15.25 4.45 10.77
C ALA A 63 -16.63 3.76 10.80
N GLU A 64 -16.68 2.43 10.61
CA GLU A 64 -17.89 1.63 10.76
C GLU A 64 -18.45 1.74 12.19
N ALA A 65 -17.60 1.60 13.21
CA ALA A 65 -18.02 1.73 14.61
C ALA A 65 -18.58 3.13 14.92
N GLN A 66 -17.95 4.18 14.39
CA GLN A 66 -18.47 5.54 14.52
C GLN A 66 -19.81 5.72 13.79
N ALA A 67 -19.97 5.14 12.60
CA ALA A 67 -21.24 5.17 11.86
C ALA A 67 -22.35 4.46 12.64
N ARG A 68 -22.07 3.29 13.21
CA ARG A 68 -23.00 2.58 14.10
C ARG A 68 -23.46 3.47 15.26
N ALA A 69 -22.54 4.14 15.94
CA ALA A 69 -22.85 5.05 17.03
C ALA A 69 -23.64 6.30 16.57
N ARG A 70 -23.40 6.82 15.37
CA ARG A 70 -24.21 7.90 14.78
C ARG A 70 -25.63 7.43 14.49
N THR A 71 -25.79 6.27 13.86
CA THR A 71 -27.11 5.69 13.53
C THR A 71 -27.92 5.41 14.79
N ALA A 72 -27.32 4.82 15.82
CA ALA A 72 -27.99 4.58 17.10
C ALA A 72 -28.51 5.88 17.75
N ARG A 73 -27.70 6.95 17.72
CA ARG A 73 -28.13 8.27 18.21
C ARG A 73 -29.27 8.87 17.39
N ARG A 74 -29.25 8.73 16.06
CA ARG A 74 -30.33 9.18 15.18
C ARG A 74 -31.63 8.43 15.47
N LEU A 75 -31.57 7.10 15.60
CA LEU A 75 -32.71 6.26 15.95
C LEU A 75 -33.30 6.66 17.30
N GLY A 76 -32.46 6.76 18.34
CA GLY A 76 -32.93 7.17 19.67
C GLY A 76 -33.56 8.57 19.68
N THR A 77 -32.99 9.51 18.92
CA THR A 77 -33.55 10.86 18.77
C THR A 77 -34.89 10.85 18.04
N ALA A 78 -35.00 10.08 16.96
CA ALA A 78 -36.25 9.95 16.20
C ALA A 78 -37.34 9.31 17.06
N GLN A 79 -37.02 8.21 17.75
CA GLN A 79 -37.93 7.53 18.67
C GLN A 79 -38.40 8.44 19.81
N ALA A 80 -37.49 9.19 20.44
CA ALA A 80 -37.84 10.14 21.49
C ALA A 80 -38.75 11.26 20.99
N ARG A 81 -38.53 11.76 19.77
CA ARG A 81 -39.39 12.79 19.14
C ARG A 81 -40.79 12.27 18.81
N LEU A 82 -40.89 11.02 18.35
CA LEU A 82 -42.18 10.38 18.09
C LEU A 82 -42.94 10.17 19.41
N ALA A 83 -42.25 9.62 20.43
CA ALA A 83 -42.83 9.44 21.76
C ALA A 83 -43.31 10.78 22.38
N ALA A 84 -42.54 11.86 22.24
CA ALA A 84 -42.90 13.18 22.75
C ALA A 84 -44.12 13.80 22.03
N GLN A 85 -44.35 13.44 20.76
CA GLN A 85 -45.52 13.88 20.00
C GLN A 85 -46.77 13.05 20.32
N GLY A 86 -46.66 12.01 21.14
CA GLY A 86 -47.76 11.09 21.45
C GLY A 86 -48.25 10.31 20.23
N THR A 87 -47.45 10.24 19.17
CA THR A 87 -47.79 9.47 17.98
C THR A 87 -47.67 7.98 18.28
N ASP A 88 -48.71 7.22 17.90
CA ASP A 88 -48.60 5.77 17.84
C ASP A 88 -47.48 5.41 16.84
N LEU A 89 -46.64 4.45 17.22
CA LEU A 89 -45.53 4.03 16.38
C LEU A 89 -45.98 3.14 15.21
N SER A 90 -47.27 2.81 15.10
CA SER A 90 -47.79 2.03 13.99
C SER A 90 -47.78 2.79 12.66
N GLY A 91 -47.44 2.10 11.55
CA GLY A 91 -47.43 2.68 10.20
C GLY A 91 -46.21 3.55 9.90
N SER A 92 -46.45 4.76 9.37
CA SER A 92 -45.40 5.66 8.83
C SER A 92 -44.27 6.02 9.82
N PRO A 93 -44.53 6.22 11.13
CA PRO A 93 -43.45 6.41 12.11
C PRO A 93 -42.49 5.22 12.24
N LEU A 94 -42.97 3.98 12.12
CA LEU A 94 -42.12 2.79 12.13
C LEU A 94 -41.30 2.67 10.86
N GLU A 95 -41.89 2.99 9.71
CA GLU A 95 -41.19 3.04 8.42
C GLU A 95 -40.02 4.02 8.47
N LEU A 96 -40.23 5.22 9.04
CA LEU A 96 -39.17 6.20 9.23
C LEU A 96 -38.00 5.66 10.08
N LEU A 97 -38.28 4.94 11.17
CA LEU A 97 -37.23 4.32 11.99
C LEU A 97 -36.51 3.21 11.20
N GLY A 98 -37.25 2.45 10.40
CA GLY A 98 -36.72 1.46 9.47
C GLY A 98 -35.79 2.07 8.43
N ASP A 99 -36.17 3.19 7.81
CA ASP A 99 -35.37 3.91 6.81
C ASP A 99 -34.08 4.45 7.42
N ILE A 100 -34.12 4.98 8.65
CA ILE A 100 -32.91 5.41 9.37
C ILE A 100 -31.98 4.22 9.62
N ALA A 101 -32.53 3.06 10.01
CA ALA A 101 -31.76 1.85 10.23
C ALA A 101 -31.12 1.33 8.92
N ALA A 102 -31.90 1.29 7.84
CA ALA A 102 -31.46 0.84 6.52
C ALA A 102 -30.35 1.75 5.97
N ALA A 103 -30.55 3.07 5.98
CA ALA A 103 -29.53 4.03 5.56
C ALA A 103 -28.24 3.91 6.38
N GLY A 104 -28.37 3.67 7.69
CA GLY A 104 -27.23 3.42 8.56
C GLY A 104 -26.48 2.13 8.23
N ALA A 105 -27.19 1.06 7.87
CA ALA A 105 -26.60 -0.21 7.45
C ALA A 105 -25.83 -0.07 6.13
N GLU A 106 -26.40 0.64 5.16
CA GLU A 106 -25.72 0.96 3.89
C GLU A 106 -24.45 1.78 4.11
N GLU A 107 -24.50 2.80 4.98
CA GLU A 107 -23.32 3.61 5.33
C GLU A 107 -22.22 2.74 5.96
N MET A 108 -22.57 1.85 6.90
CA MET A 108 -21.63 0.93 7.53
C MET A 108 -20.97 -0.02 6.52
N LEU A 109 -21.76 -0.64 5.63
CA LEU A 109 -21.23 -1.51 4.57
C LEU A 109 -20.31 -0.75 3.60
N SER A 110 -20.70 0.47 3.21
CA SER A 110 -19.89 1.33 2.35
C SER A 110 -18.54 1.69 2.97
N LEU A 111 -18.51 1.97 4.28
CA LEU A 111 -17.28 2.31 5.00
C LEU A 111 -16.35 1.10 5.12
N ARG A 112 -16.90 -0.05 5.48
CA ARG A 112 -16.15 -1.32 5.54
C ARG A 112 -15.53 -1.66 4.20
N ASP A 113 -16.31 -1.57 3.13
CA ASP A 113 -15.85 -1.88 1.78
C ASP A 113 -14.77 -0.88 1.30
N ARG A 114 -14.89 0.41 1.64
CA ARG A 114 -13.82 1.40 1.40
C ARG A 114 -12.51 1.04 2.13
N GLY A 115 -12.59 0.62 3.39
CA GLY A 115 -11.42 0.17 4.15
C GLY A 115 -10.74 -1.04 3.49
N LEU A 116 -11.53 -2.04 3.08
CA LEU A 116 -11.04 -3.23 2.38
C LEU A 116 -10.40 -2.90 1.03
N ARG A 117 -11.03 -2.03 0.23
CA ARG A 117 -10.46 -1.56 -1.04
C ARG A 117 -9.11 -0.86 -0.81
N GLY A 118 -9.03 0.03 0.18
CA GLY A 118 -7.79 0.71 0.54
C GLY A 118 -6.69 -0.25 1.00
N PHE A 119 -7.04 -1.28 1.77
CA PHE A 119 -6.12 -2.35 2.17
C PHE A 119 -5.54 -3.08 0.94
N TRP A 120 -6.41 -3.55 0.05
CA TRP A 120 -5.97 -4.33 -1.13
C TRP A 120 -5.16 -3.50 -2.12
N GLU A 121 -5.55 -2.26 -2.38
CA GLU A 121 -4.82 -1.35 -3.26
C GLU A 121 -3.37 -1.14 -2.77
N ARG A 122 -3.21 -0.90 -1.46
CA ARG A 122 -1.87 -0.70 -0.86
C ARG A 122 -1.06 -1.98 -0.84
N ARG A 123 -1.69 -3.12 -0.58
CA ARG A 123 -1.03 -4.43 -0.64
C ARG A 123 -0.54 -4.75 -2.06
N LEU A 124 -1.33 -4.45 -3.09
CA LEU A 124 -0.90 -4.60 -4.49
C LEU A 124 0.31 -3.70 -4.79
N ARG A 125 0.32 -2.45 -4.33
CA ARG A 125 1.48 -1.55 -4.45
C ARG A 125 2.71 -2.06 -3.72
N ALA A 126 2.54 -2.65 -2.53
CA ALA A 126 3.64 -3.29 -1.81
C ALA A 126 4.25 -4.43 -2.63
N THR A 127 3.41 -5.33 -3.15
CA THR A 127 3.86 -6.45 -3.99
C THR A 127 4.55 -5.98 -5.27
N ASP A 128 4.05 -4.93 -5.92
CA ASP A 128 4.70 -4.35 -7.11
C ASP A 128 6.09 -3.78 -6.78
N ARG A 129 6.23 -3.05 -5.66
CA ARG A 129 7.53 -2.54 -5.20
C ARG A 129 8.50 -3.67 -4.84
N GLU A 130 8.02 -4.74 -4.21
CA GLU A 130 8.86 -5.92 -3.97
C GLU A 130 9.32 -6.58 -5.27
N ALA A 131 8.44 -6.68 -6.26
CA ALA A 131 8.79 -7.24 -7.57
C ALA A 131 9.85 -6.38 -8.27
N GLN A 132 9.74 -5.04 -8.18
CA GLN A 132 10.76 -4.11 -8.69
C GLN A 132 12.09 -4.23 -7.95
N ALA A 133 12.08 -4.51 -6.64
CA ALA A 133 13.29 -4.71 -5.86
C ALA A 133 14.07 -6.00 -6.21
N ARG A 134 13.43 -6.94 -6.90
CA ARG A 134 14.02 -8.24 -7.30
C ARG A 134 14.48 -8.26 -8.77
N ARG A 135 14.15 -7.24 -9.55
CA ARG A 135 14.60 -7.07 -10.94
C ARG A 135 15.94 -6.36 -10.97
#